data_AF-A0A1X7SWT7-F1
#
_entry.id   AF-A0A1X7SWT7-F1
#
_cell.length_a   1.000
_cell.length_b   1.000
_cell.length_c   1.000
_cell.angle_alpha   90.00
_cell.angle_beta   90.00
_cell.angle_gamma   90.00
#
_symmetry.space_group_name_H-M   'P 1'
#
loop_
_entity.id
_entity.type
_entity.pdbx_description
1 polymer ?
#
loop_
_entity_poly.entity_id
_entity_poly.type
_entity_poly.pdbx_seq_one_letter_code
_entity_poly.pdbx_strand_id
1 'polypeptide(L)' 'MDVFSYGVLLIEMSICTIPQPGNRRQDVNSIKHAGLKGLIQRCVMDNYKLRPEMSDIINELTQSI' A
#
# COMPACT_ATOMS: atom_id res chain seq x y z
N MET A 1 0.40 -14.67 0.26
CA MET A 1 0.26 -13.40 -0.49
C MET A 1 1.43 -12.53 -0.10
N ASP A 2 2.18 -12.00 -1.07
CA ASP A 2 3.38 -11.20 -0.82
C ASP A 2 3.04 -9.74 -0.45
N VAL A 3 3.99 -9.05 0.21
CA VAL A 3 3.86 -7.63 0.61
C VAL A 3 3.45 -6.73 -0.55
N PHE A 4 4.04 -6.96 -1.73
CA PHE A 4 3.74 -6.17 -2.91
C PHE A 4 2.30 -6.37 -3.38
N SER A 5 1.86 -7.62 -3.48
CA SER A 5 0.50 -7.99 -3.87
C SER A 5 -0.53 -7.45 -2.87
N TYR A 6 -0.20 -7.48 -1.58
CA TYR A 6 -1.02 -6.88 -0.54
C TYR A 6 -1.08 -5.35 -0.66
N GLY A 7 0.04 -4.68 -0.94
CA GLY A 7 0.06 -3.24 -1.20
C GLY A 7 -0.82 -2.83 -2.38
N VAL A 8 -0.82 -3.61 -3.47
CA VAL A 8 -1.72 -3.38 -4.62
C VAL A 8 -3.19 -3.54 -4.23
N LEU A 9 -3.52 -4.56 -3.43
CA LEU A 9 -4.88 -4.76 -2.91
C LEU A 9 -5.33 -3.60 -2.04
N LEU A 10 -4.46 -3.08 -1.17
CA LEU A 10 -4.77 -1.91 -0.34
C LEU A 10 -5.04 -0.65 -1.18
N ILE A 11 -4.32 -0.47 -2.30
CA ILE A 11 -4.63 0.59 -3.26
C ILE A 11 -6.05 0.40 -3.80
N GLU A 12 -6.35 -0.81 -4.31
CA GLU A 12 -7.65 -1.16 -4.88
C GLU A 12 -8.80 -0.89 -3.90
N MET A 13 -8.65 -1.30 -2.64
CA MET A 13 -9.62 -1.04 -1.57
C MET A 13 -9.75 0.45 -1.24
N SER A 14 -8.66 1.22 -1.34
CA SER A 14 -8.66 2.65 -1.03
C SER A 14 -9.32 3.51 -2.11
N ILE A 15 -9.18 3.12 -3.38
CA ILE A 15 -9.73 3.86 -4.54
C ILE A 15 -11.00 3.23 -5.10
N CYS A 16 -11.42 2.08 -4.56
CA CYS A 16 -12.54 1.25 -5.04
C CYS A 16 -12.48 0.95 -6.55
N THR A 17 -11.27 0.82 -7.11
CA THR A 17 -11.01 0.64 -8.55
C THR A 17 -9.76 -0.19 -8.73
N ILE A 18 -9.70 -1.01 -9.79
CA ILE A 18 -8.53 -1.83 -10.10
C ILE A 18 -7.36 -0.92 -10.52
N PRO A 19 -6.24 -0.89 -9.77
CA PRO A 19 -5.12 -0.01 -10.06
C PRO A 19 -4.35 -0.48 -11.31
N GLN A 20 -4.16 0.43 -12.25
CA GLN A 20 -3.40 0.17 -13.48
C GLN A 20 -1.90 0.10 -13.16
N PRO A 21 -1.14 -0.89 -13.68
CA PRO A 21 0.27 -1.07 -13.36
C PRO A 21 1.15 0.17 -13.61
N GLY A 22 0.80 0.99 -14.63
CA GLY A 22 1.49 2.25 -14.92
C GLY A 22 1.12 3.42 -13.99
N ASN A 23 -0.05 3.38 -13.34
CA ASN A 23 -0.61 4.52 -12.61
C ASN A 23 -0.57 4.35 -11.08
N ARG A 24 -0.04 3.24 -10.57
CA ARG A 24 -0.02 2.93 -9.12
C ARG A 24 0.51 4.07 -8.25
N ARG A 25 1.54 4.79 -8.69
CA ARG A 25 2.07 5.96 -7.96
C ARG A 25 1.05 7.08 -7.83
N GLN A 26 0.26 7.30 -8.88
CA GLN A 26 -0.81 8.30 -8.90
C GLN A 26 -2.01 7.84 -8.07
N ASP A 27 -2.34 6.54 -8.13
CA ASP A 27 -3.40 5.93 -7.31
C ASP A 27 -3.08 6.04 -5.82
N VAL A 28 -1.84 5.73 -5.42
CA VAL A 28 -1.35 5.94 -4.04
C VAL A 28 -1.45 7.40 -3.62
N ASN A 29 -1.18 8.33 -4.54
CA ASN A 29 -1.27 9.76 -4.24
C ASN A 29 -2.72 10.24 -4.01
N SER A 30 -3.70 9.53 -4.58
CA SER A 30 -5.15 9.79 -4.44
C SER A 30 -5.72 9.33 -3.09
N ILE A 31 -4.98 8.50 -2.35
CA ILE A 31 -5.41 7.99 -1.04
C ILE A 31 -5.49 9.13 -0.02
N LYS A 32 -6.68 9.33 0.55
CA LYS A 32 -6.97 10.42 1.50
C LYS A 32 -6.29 10.24 2.86
N HIS A 33 -6.13 9.00 3.31
CA HIS A 33 -5.54 8.68 4.61
C HIS A 33 -4.02 8.72 4.54
N ALA A 34 -3.40 9.74 5.14
CA ALA A 34 -1.95 9.95 5.09
C ALA A 34 -1.13 8.78 5.68
N GLY A 35 -1.60 8.19 6.79
CA GLY A 35 -0.94 7.01 7.40
C GLY A 35 -0.98 5.78 6.49
N LEU A 36 -2.18 5.47 5.97
CA LEU A 36 -2.37 4.36 5.03
C LEU A 36 -1.58 4.58 3.73
N LYS A 37 -1.57 5.80 3.19
CA LYS A 37 -0.79 6.18 2.02
C LYS A 37 0.70 5.92 2.20
N GLY A 38 1.27 6.34 3.33
CA GLY A 38 2.69 6.11 3.64
C GLY A 38 3.03 4.64 3.79
N LEU A 39 2.14 3.85 4.38
CA LEU A 39 2.28 2.40 4.48
C LEU A 39 2.27 1.73 3.09
N ILE A 40 1.24 2.00 2.29
CA ILE A 40 1.07 1.42 0.94
C ILE A 40 2.25 1.78 0.05
N GLN A 41 2.73 3.02 0.09
CA GLN A 41 3.88 3.47 -0.71
C GLN A 41 5.15 2.65 -0.43
N ARG A 42 5.37 2.25 0.84
CA ARG A 42 6.48 1.37 1.21
C ARG A 42 6.26 -0.07 0.73
N CYS A 43 5.01 -0.57 0.78
CA CYS A 43 4.67 -1.92 0.32
C CYS A 43 4.87 -2.11 -1.20
N VAL A 44 4.54 -1.10 -2.01
CA VAL A 44 4.65 -1.15 -3.48
C VAL A 44 5.99 -0.62 -4.01
N MET A 45 7.00 -0.50 -3.16
CA MET A 45 8.33 -0.05 -3.57
C MET A 45 9.02 -1.07 -4.47
N ASP A 46 9.75 -0.58 -5.48
CA ASP A 46 10.47 -1.44 -6.44
C ASP A 46 11.54 -2.28 -5.74
N ASN A 47 12.26 -1.66 -4.79
CA ASN A 47 13.28 -2.33 -3.99
C ASN A 47 12.65 -3.22 -2.91
N TYR A 48 12.78 -4.54 -3.08
CA TYR A 48 12.20 -5.51 -2.15
C TYR A 48 12.73 -5.37 -0.71
N LYS A 49 13.98 -4.94 -0.52
CA LYS A 49 14.62 -4.83 0.80
C LYS A 49 14.08 -3.69 1.66
N LEU A 50 13.43 -2.72 1.03
CA LEU A 50 12.85 -1.56 1.70
C LEU A 50 11.36 -1.76 2.02
N ARG A 51 10.79 -2.89 1.58
CA ARG A 51 9.40 -3.24 1.90
C ARG A 51 9.33 -3.66 3.37
N PRO A 52 8.31 -3.20 4.11
CA PRO A 52 8.07 -3.64 5.48
C PRO A 52 7.67 -5.12 5.50
N GLU A 53 7.81 -5.77 6.65
CA GLU A 53 7.31 -7.12 6.83
C GLU A 53 5.77 -7.12 7.01
N MET A 54 5.12 -8.26 6.72
CA MET A 54 3.66 -8.34 6.86
C MET A 54 3.19 -8.08 8.29
N SER A 55 3.98 -8.46 9.30
CA SER A 55 3.73 -8.14 10.70
C SER A 55 3.70 -6.64 10.97
N ASP A 56 4.65 -5.88 10.43
CA ASP A 56 4.68 -4.41 10.57
C ASP A 56 3.47 -3.77 9.89
N ILE A 57 3.09 -4.27 8.72
CA ILE A 57 1.93 -3.76 7.97
C ILE A 57 0.64 -3.96 8.78
N ILE A 58 0.44 -5.14 9.36
CA ILE A 58 -0.76 -5.44 10.16
C ILE A 58 -0.79 -4.61 11.44
N ASN A 59 0.36 -4.45 12.10
CA ASN A 59 0.47 -3.61 13.30
C ASN A 59 0.14 -2.15 12.99
N GLU A 60 0.77 -1.56 11.97
CA GLU A 60 0.51 -0.17 11.55
C GLU A 60 -0.95 0.06 11.15
N LEU A 61 -1.55 -0.91 10.44
CA LEU A 61 -2.96 -0.85 10.06
C LEU A 61 -3.89 -0.93 11.27
N THR A 62 -3.56 -1.76 12.26
CA THR A 62 -4.35 -1.91 13.50
C THR A 62 -4.20 -0.70 14.41
N GLN A 63 -3.05 -0.01 14.40
CA GLN A 63 -2.83 1.21 15.18
C GLN A 63 -3.39 2.47 14.51
N SER A 64 -3.66 2.43 13.20
CA SER A 64 -4.18 3.58 12.43
C SER A 64 -5.71 3.59 12.25
N ILE A 65 -6.43 2.57 12.74
CA ILE A 65 -7.90 2.41 12.65
C ILE A 65 -8.54 2.62 14.02
#